data_AF-A0AAQ3XVM0-F1
#
_entry.id   AF-A0AAQ3XVM0-F1
#
_cell.length_a   1.000
_cell.length_b   1.000
_cell.length_c   1.000
_cell.angle_alpha   90.00
_cell.angle_beta   90.00
_cell.angle_gamma   90.00
#
_symmetry.space_group_name_H-M   'P 1'
#
loop_
_entity.id
_entity.type
_entity.pdbx_description
1 polymer ?
#
loop_
_entity_poly.entity_id
_entity_poly.type
_entity_poly.pdbx_seq_one_letter_code
_entity_poly.pdbx_strand_id
1 'polypeptide(L)' 'MAICLQRSPAMVVGLLAILKAGGAYLPLDPAYPSARLRQVLADAAPPLLLADAAGRAALGADALTRA' A
#
# COMPACT_ATOMS: atom_id res chain seq x y z
N MET A 1 8.36 -1.18 -2.12
CA MET A 1 7.39 -1.21 -0.99
C MET A 1 6.05 -0.72 -1.49
N ALA A 2 4.94 -1.34 -1.11
CA ALA A 2 3.62 -0.80 -1.40
C ALA A 2 3.16 0.16 -0.30
N ILE A 3 2.33 1.13 -0.69
CA ILE A 3 1.73 2.09 0.23
C ILE A 3 0.27 2.32 -0.16
N CYS A 4 -0.65 2.01 0.76
CA CYS A 4 -2.09 2.15 0.59
C CYS A 4 -2.66 2.97 1.74
N LEU A 5 -2.70 4.29 1.55
CA LEU A 5 -3.11 5.26 2.58
C LEU A 5 -4.11 6.24 1.99
N GLN A 6 -5.05 6.70 2.80
CA GLN A 6 -5.85 7.85 2.42
C GLN A 6 -4.99 9.11 2.36
N ARG A 7 -5.42 10.09 1.56
CA ARG A 7 -4.72 11.37 1.41
C ARG A 7 -4.63 12.07 2.76
N SER A 8 -3.41 12.19 3.28
CA SER A 8 -3.14 12.72 4.62
C SER A 8 -1.65 13.10 4.74
N PRO A 9 -1.24 13.86 5.78
CA PRO A 9 0.17 14.07 6.07
C PRO A 9 0.93 12.75 6.30
N ALA A 10 0.27 11.75 6.88
CA ALA A 10 0.86 10.42 7.09
C ALA A 10 1.23 9.74 5.76
N MET A 11 0.49 10.00 4.67
CA MET A 11 0.85 9.55 3.33
C MET A 11 2.20 10.13 2.89
N VAL A 12 2.39 11.44 3.04
CA VAL A 12 3.65 12.11 2.69
C VAL A 12 4.80 11.58 3.53
N VAL A 13 4.59 11.40 4.84
CA VAL A 13 5.57 10.79 5.74
C VAL A 13 5.93 9.37 5.29
N GLY A 14 4.95 8.54 4.91
CA GLY A 14 5.16 7.19 4.42
C GLY A 14 5.97 7.15 3.12
N LEU A 15 5.65 8.01 2.14
CA LEU A 15 6.44 8.12 0.91
C LEU A 15 7.90 8.50 1.23
N LEU A 16 8.11 9.52 2.05
CA LEU A 16 9.45 9.95 2.44
C LEU A 16 10.20 8.88 3.24
N ALA A 17 9.52 8.13 4.10
CA ALA A 17 10.11 7.03 4.87
C ALA A 17 10.62 5.92 3.93
N ILE A 18 9.84 5.54 2.91
CA ILE A 18 10.27 4.56 1.90
C ILE A 18 11.53 5.04 1.17
N LEU A 19 11.53 6.29 0.71
CA LEU A 19 12.68 6.86 0.00
C LEU A 19 13.90 6.99 0.91
N LYS A 20 13.72 7.39 2.17
CA LYS A 20 14.80 7.47 3.17
C LYS A 20 15.38 6.11 3.52
N ALA A 21 14.57 5.04 3.46
CA ALA A 21 15.04 3.67 3.59
C ALA A 21 15.76 3.14 2.33
N GLY A 22 15.90 3.95 1.28
CA GLY A 22 16.52 3.56 0.01
C GLY A 22 15.60 2.75 -0.91
N GLY A 23 14.30 2.68 -0.61
CA GLY A 23 13.33 1.92 -1.37
C GLY A 23 12.60 2.74 -2.44
N ALA A 24 11.95 2.02 -3.36
CA ALA A 24 10.93 2.58 -4.26
C ALA A 24 9.53 2.31 -3.70
N TYR A 25 8.59 3.22 -3.95
CA TYR A 25 7.20 3.09 -3.53
C TYR A 25 6.28 2.69 -4.70
N LEU A 26 5.29 1.85 -4.41
CA LEU A 26 4.17 1.49 -5.27
C LEU A 26 2.90 2.07 -4.65
N PRO A 27 2.32 3.14 -5.23
CA PRO A 27 1.13 3.77 -4.67
C PRO A 27 -0.13 2.94 -4.99
N LEU A 28 -0.96 2.73 -3.98
CA LEU A 28 -2.25 2.07 -4.07
C LEU A 28 -3.33 3.01 -3.51
N ASP A 29 -4.27 3.42 -4.35
CA ASP A 29 -5.39 4.25 -3.92
C ASP A 29 -6.47 3.37 -3.25
N PRO A 30 -6.79 3.55 -1.96
CA PRO A 30 -7.85 2.78 -1.30
C PRO A 30 -9.25 3.00 -1.90
N ALA A 31 -9.46 4.04 -2.72
CA ALA A 31 -10.69 4.24 -3.46
C ALA A 31 -10.85 3.27 -4.66
N TYR A 32 -9.80 2.56 -5.06
CA TYR A 32 -9.89 1.57 -6.13
C TYR A 32 -10.56 0.28 -5.66
N PRO A 33 -11.27 -0.43 -6.57
CA PRO A 33 -11.86 -1.72 -6.24
C PRO A 33 -10.83 -2.70 -5.68
N SER A 34 -11.21 -3.46 -4.65
CA SER A 34 -10.30 -4.39 -3.97
C SER A 34 -9.65 -5.40 -4.92
N ALA A 35 -10.37 -5.86 -5.95
CA ALA A 35 -9.83 -6.75 -6.97
C ALA A 35 -8.66 -6.12 -7.76
N ARG A 36 -8.78 -4.83 -8.12
CA ARG A 36 -7.73 -4.07 -8.80
C ARG A 36 -6.48 -3.98 -7.92
N LEU A 37 -6.66 -3.66 -6.64
CA LEU A 37 -5.56 -3.53 -5.69
C LEU A 37 -4.82 -4.85 -5.48
N ARG A 38 -5.57 -5.96 -5.35
CA ARG A 38 -4.99 -7.30 -5.22
C ARG A 38 -4.22 -7.71 -6.47
N GLN A 39 -4.71 -7.38 -7.66
CA GLN A 39 -4.00 -7.66 -8.90
C GLN A 39 -2.66 -6.91 -8.95
N VAL A 40 -2.66 -5.61 -8.65
CA VAL A 40 -1.43 -4.81 -8.63
C VAL A 40 -0.43 -5.33 -7.59
N LEU A 41 -0.91 -5.75 -6.41
CA LEU A 41 -0.06 -6.36 -5.37
C LEU A 41 0.51 -7.71 -5.81
N ALA A 42 -0.29 -8.55 -6.47
CA ALA A 42 0.16 -9.84 -6.97
C ALA A 42 1.22 -9.68 -8.07
N ASP A 43 1.04 -8.71 -8.98
CA ASP A 43 1.96 -8.44 -10.08
C ASP A 43 3.29 -7.87 -9.59
N ALA A 44 3.24 -6.94 -8.62
CA ALA A 44 4.43 -6.25 -8.13
C ALA A 44 5.18 -6.99 -7.01
N ALA A 45 4.51 -7.92 -6.31
CA ALA A 45 5.02 -8.69 -5.18
C ALA A 45 5.93 -7.88 -4.22
N PRO A 46 5.46 -6.72 -3.71
CA PRO A 46 6.29 -5.87 -2.87
C PRO A 46 6.62 -6.59 -1.54
N PRO A 47 7.86 -6.50 -1.05
CA PRO A 47 8.26 -7.22 0.16
C PRO A 47 7.69 -6.64 1.47
N LEU A 48 7.08 -5.45 1.39
CA LEU A 48 6.46 -4.74 2.52
C LEU A 48 5.32 -3.86 2.01
N LEU A 49 4.27 -3.73 2.82
CA LEU A 49 3.10 -2.90 2.58
C LEU A 49 2.82 -1.98 3.79
N LEU A 50 2.73 -0.68 3.55
CA LEU A 50 2.24 0.31 4.51
C LEU A 50 0.75 0.58 4.27
N ALA A 51 -0.10 0.39 5.28
CA ALA A 51 -1.55 0.60 5.17
C ALA A 51 -2.19 1.22 6.41
N ASP A 52 -3.08 2.19 6.20
CA ASP A 52 -3.93 2.80 7.23
C ASP A 52 -5.26 2.06 7.31
N ALA A 53 -6.22 2.61 8.06
CA ALA A 53 -7.55 2.00 8.17
C ALA A 53 -8.25 1.84 6.82
N ALA A 54 -8.15 2.84 5.93
CA ALA A 54 -8.78 2.81 4.62
C ALA A 54 -8.11 1.77 3.70
N GLY A 55 -6.77 1.75 3.68
CA GLY A 55 -6.00 0.76 2.91
C GLY A 55 -6.27 -0.68 3.37
N ARG A 56 -6.30 -0.92 4.69
CA ARG A 56 -6.64 -2.26 5.22
C ARG A 56 -8.05 -2.69 4.83
N ALA A 57 -9.03 -1.79 4.90
CA ALA A 57 -10.39 -2.08 4.50
C ALA A 57 -10.50 -2.37 2.99
N ALA A 58 -9.80 -1.62 2.14
CA ALA A 58 -9.81 -1.79 0.69
C ALA A 58 -9.11 -3.09 0.24
N LEU A 59 -8.04 -3.50 0.94
CA LEU A 59 -7.25 -4.67 0.61
C LEU A 59 -7.86 -5.99 1.12
N GLY A 60 -8.54 -5.94 2.26
CA GLY A 60 -9.06 -7.13 2.94
C GLY A 60 -7.96 -7.96 3.64
N ALA A 61 -8.38 -8.88 4.51
CA ALA A 61 -7.46 -9.66 5.36
C ALA A 61 -6.49 -10.54 4.56
N ASP A 62 -6.95 -11.14 3.45
CA ASP A 62 -6.15 -12.08 2.66
C ASP A 62 -4.92 -11.42 2.04
N ALA A 63 -5.04 -10.16 1.60
CA ALA A 63 -3.94 -9.41 1.01
C ALA A 63 -2.87 -9.01 2.03
N LEU A 64 -3.23 -8.91 3.32
CA LEU A 64 -2.34 -8.52 4.41
C LEU A 64 -1.54 -9.71 4.98
N THR A 65 -2.03 -10.94 4.81
CA THR A 65 -1.33 -12.15 5.28
C THR A 65 -0.18 -12.61 4.38
N ARG A 66 -0.05 -12.05 3.17
CA ARG A 66 0.97 -12.41 2.17
C ARG A 66 2.08 -11.37 2.00
N ALA A 67 2.01 -10.26 2.72
CA ALA A 67 2.92 -9.10 2.61
C ALA A 67 3.93 -9.07 3.75
#